data_AF-A0A6I8VDJ6-F1
#
_entry.id   AF-A0A6I8VDJ6-F1
#
_cell.length_a   1.000
_cell.length_b   1.000
_cell.length_c   1.000
_cell.angle_alpha   90.00
_cell.angle_beta   90.00
_cell.angle_gamma   90.00
#
_symmetry.space_group_name_H-M   'P 1'
#
loop_
_entity.id
_entity.type
_entity.pdbx_description
1 polymer ?
#
loop_
_entity_poly.entity_id
_entity_poly.type
_entity_poly.pdbx_seq_one_letter_code
_entity_poly.pdbx_strand_id
1 'polypeptide(L)'
;MSSDIDPDYSTRRNLRQRQTKTSNDDNVAIESEKHKRKGKKRGQNYGKNSAYDEYGIIRYNGLDICDCMSEECDGCWYECPSCGSTRCGPTCRANRKFFYEGMNHDGKDLSITNKFLPK
;
A
#
# COMPACT_ATOMS: atom_id res chain seq x y z
N MET A 1 21.19 -2.59 -32.39
CA MET A 1 20.89 -1.47 -31.49
C MET A 1 21.08 -1.95 -30.07
N SER A 2 22.03 -1.40 -29.33
CA SER A 2 22.28 -1.75 -27.92
C SER A 2 21.26 -0.99 -27.07
N SER A 3 20.46 -1.69 -26.28
CA SER A 3 19.57 -1.07 -25.29
C SER A 3 20.36 -0.89 -24.01
N ASP A 4 20.85 0.33 -23.79
CA ASP A 4 21.44 0.75 -22.53
C ASP A 4 20.38 0.64 -21.43
N ILE A 5 20.50 -0.40 -20.61
CA ILE A 5 19.71 -0.55 -19.39
C ILE A 5 20.43 0.25 -18.33
N ASP A 6 19.86 1.41 -17.97
CA ASP A 6 20.37 2.26 -16.90
C ASP A 6 20.41 1.46 -15.59
N PRO A 7 21.59 1.25 -14.97
CA PRO A 7 21.72 0.46 -13.74
C PRO A 7 21.04 1.09 -12.52
N ASP A 8 20.60 2.36 -12.64
CA ASP A 8 19.89 3.11 -11.59
C ASP A 8 18.36 3.10 -11.76
N TYR A 9 17.82 2.42 -12.79
CA TYR A 9 16.37 2.20 -12.92
C TYR A 9 15.79 1.44 -11.71
N SER A 10 16.64 0.74 -10.96
CA SER A 10 16.29 0.17 -9.67
C SER A 10 16.59 1.16 -8.54
N THR A 11 15.95 2.34 -8.56
CA THR A 11 15.93 3.21 -7.39
C THR A 11 15.12 2.49 -6.30
N ARG A 12 15.78 1.64 -5.49
CA ARG A 12 15.15 0.83 -4.44
C ARG A 12 14.54 1.73 -3.36
N ARG A 13 13.35 2.28 -3.60
CA ARG A 13 12.56 2.94 -2.57
C ARG A 13 11.93 1.85 -1.72
N ASN A 14 12.32 1.82 -0.45
CA ASN A 14 11.86 0.80 0.49
C ASN A 14 10.33 0.85 0.65
N LEU A 15 9.63 -0.18 0.17
CA LEU A 15 8.20 -0.35 0.37
C LEU A 15 7.90 -0.42 1.88
N ARG A 16 6.88 0.33 2.32
CA ARG A 16 6.39 0.26 3.70
C ARG A 16 5.61 -1.06 3.88
N GLN A 17 6.25 -2.07 4.44
CA GLN A 17 5.62 -3.38 4.68
C GLN A 17 5.00 -3.49 6.09
N ARG A 18 3.80 -4.06 6.17
CA ARG A 18 3.18 -4.45 7.44
C ARG A 18 3.75 -5.83 7.85
N GLN A 19 4.40 -5.92 9.00
CA GLN A 19 4.79 -7.21 9.57
C GLN A 19 3.54 -7.95 10.05
N THR A 20 3.06 -8.92 9.27
CA THR A 20 2.09 -9.92 9.76
C THR A 20 2.89 -10.98 10.53
N LYS A 21 2.66 -11.10 11.84
CA LYS A 21 3.14 -12.27 12.58
C LYS A 21 2.36 -13.48 12.06
N THR A 22 2.95 -14.24 11.15
CA THR A 22 2.53 -15.61 10.88
C THR A 22 2.87 -16.44 12.11
N SER A 23 1.86 -16.93 12.82
CA SER A 23 2.03 -17.94 13.87
C SER A 23 2.42 -19.26 13.23
N ASN A 24 3.72 -19.48 13.08
CA ASN A 24 4.30 -20.82 13.03
C ASN A 24 5.21 -20.92 14.25
N ASP A 25 4.81 -21.77 15.19
CA ASP A 25 5.62 -22.25 16.30
C ASP A 25 6.92 -22.83 15.73
N ASP A 26 8.05 -22.22 16.07
CA ASP A 26 9.29 -22.94 16.32
C ASP A 26 10.14 -22.12 17.31
N ASN A 27 10.42 -22.80 18.41
CA ASN A 27 10.98 -22.29 19.64
C ASN A 27 12.51 -22.19 19.52
N VAL A 28 13.05 -20.97 19.37
CA VAL A 28 14.44 -20.68 19.73
C VAL A 28 14.50 -19.33 20.44
N ALA A 29 14.55 -19.40 21.76
CA ALA A 29 14.82 -18.28 22.63
C ALA A 29 16.27 -17.82 22.43
N ILE A 30 16.46 -16.60 21.91
CA ILE A 30 17.67 -15.83 22.15
C ILE A 30 17.25 -14.52 22.79
N GLU A 31 17.56 -14.43 24.08
CA GLU A 31 17.41 -13.27 24.93
C GLU A 31 18.41 -12.19 24.51
N SER A 32 17.92 -11.00 24.15
CA SER A 32 18.77 -9.80 24.12
C SER A 32 17.93 -8.53 24.29
N GLU A 33 17.87 -8.12 25.55
CA GLU A 33 18.02 -6.75 26.07
C GLU A 33 17.20 -5.58 25.49
N LYS A 34 16.44 -4.98 26.43
CA LYS A 34 15.79 -3.68 26.37
C LYS A 34 16.69 -2.58 25.79
N HIS A 35 16.36 -2.08 24.60
CA HIS A 35 16.59 -0.67 24.27
C HIS A 35 15.27 0.00 23.91
N LYS A 36 14.70 0.72 24.89
CA LYS A 36 13.61 1.69 24.71
C LYS A 36 14.07 2.83 23.80
N ARG A 37 14.03 2.63 22.48
CA ARG A 37 14.10 3.76 21.54
C ARG A 37 12.73 4.41 21.52
N LYS A 38 12.61 5.50 22.28
CA LYS A 38 11.49 6.44 22.28
C LYS A 38 11.45 7.15 20.93
N GLY A 39 11.08 6.43 19.89
CA GLY A 39 10.82 6.98 18.56
C GLY A 39 9.62 7.91 18.68
N LYS A 40 9.86 9.20 18.47
CA LYS A 40 8.83 10.24 18.34
C LYS A 40 7.87 9.74 17.26
N LYS A 41 6.67 9.25 17.64
CA LYS A 41 5.64 8.75 16.71
C LYS A 41 5.15 9.89 15.83
N ARG A 42 5.92 10.24 14.79
CA ARG A 42 5.50 11.10 13.68
C ARG A 42 4.46 10.30 12.89
N GLY A 43 3.20 10.38 13.29
CA GLY A 43 2.11 9.67 12.61
C GLY A 43 0.78 9.59 13.35
N GLN A 44 0.68 10.08 14.59
CA GLN A 44 -0.57 9.99 15.37
C GLN A 44 -1.56 11.12 15.06
N ASN A 45 -1.91 11.33 13.79
CA ASN A 45 -3.07 12.16 13.42
C ASN A 45 -3.67 11.82 12.05
N TYR A 46 -3.29 10.69 11.46
CA TYR A 46 -4.10 10.11 10.39
C TYR A 46 -5.31 9.44 11.04
N GLY A 47 -6.43 10.15 10.99
CA GLY A 47 -7.61 9.89 11.81
C GLY A 47 -8.09 8.44 11.75
N LYS A 48 -8.68 7.98 12.85
CA LYS A 48 -9.40 6.69 12.92
C LYS A 48 -10.49 6.54 11.84
N ASN A 49 -10.82 7.63 11.15
CA ASN A 49 -11.86 7.75 10.13
C ASN A 49 -11.33 7.73 8.69
N SER A 50 -10.03 7.49 8.41
CA SER A 50 -9.58 7.31 7.02
C SER A 50 -10.01 5.96 6.44
N ALA A 51 -10.37 5.96 5.16
CA ALA A 51 -10.67 4.78 4.36
C ALA A 51 -9.54 3.74 4.36
N TYR A 52 -8.29 4.20 4.25
CA TYR A 52 -7.09 3.37 4.15
C TYR A 52 -6.16 3.56 5.33
N ASP A 53 -5.42 2.53 5.72
CA ASP A 53 -4.41 2.58 6.78
C ASP A 53 -3.05 3.14 6.30
N GLU A 54 -2.06 3.15 7.19
CA GLU A 54 -0.73 3.70 6.92
C GLU A 54 0.10 2.91 5.89
N TYR A 55 -0.34 1.70 5.53
CA TYR A 55 0.23 0.84 4.51
C TYR A 55 -0.58 0.88 3.20
N GLY A 56 -1.70 1.61 3.17
CA GLY A 56 -2.59 1.67 2.01
C GLY A 56 -3.59 0.51 1.94
N ILE A 57 -3.84 -0.18 3.06
CA ILE A 57 -4.82 -1.27 3.17
C ILE A 57 -6.17 -0.69 3.57
N ILE A 58 -7.26 -1.17 2.98
CA ILE A 58 -8.64 -0.73 3.30
C ILE A 58 -8.96 -1.09 4.75
N ARG A 59 -9.40 -0.11 5.56
CA ARG A 59 -9.69 -0.35 6.99
C ARG A 59 -10.94 -1.19 7.23
N TYR A 60 -11.95 -1.07 6.37
CA TYR A 60 -13.25 -1.72 6.55
C TYR A 60 -13.17 -3.25 6.42
N ASN A 61 -12.44 -3.75 5.41
CA ASN A 61 -12.34 -5.19 5.10
C ASN A 61 -10.92 -5.76 5.16
N GLY A 62 -9.90 -4.93 5.37
CA GLY A 62 -8.50 -5.37 5.48
C GLY A 62 -7.84 -5.75 4.16
N LEU A 63 -8.45 -5.47 3.00
CA LEU A 63 -7.91 -5.84 1.70
C LEU A 63 -6.95 -4.79 1.13
N ASP A 64 -5.89 -5.23 0.45
CA ASP A 64 -4.93 -4.38 -0.28
C ASP A 64 -5.30 -4.33 -1.77
N ILE A 65 -6.40 -3.65 -2.11
CA ILE A 65 -6.88 -3.55 -3.50
C ILE A 65 -6.31 -2.30 -4.17
N CYS A 66 -5.77 -2.47 -5.37
CA CYS A 66 -5.30 -1.36 -6.22
C CYS A 66 -6.47 -0.46 -6.62
N ASP A 67 -6.19 0.81 -6.93
CA ASP A 67 -7.22 1.76 -7.38
C ASP A 67 -7.87 1.39 -8.73
N CYS A 68 -7.39 0.34 -9.41
CA CYS A 68 -8.02 -0.26 -10.58
C CYS A 68 -9.11 -1.31 -10.26
N MET A 69 -9.42 -1.51 -8.97
CA MET A 69 -10.45 -2.44 -8.47
C MET A 69 -10.23 -3.92 -8.83
N SER A 70 -8.99 -4.34 -9.13
CA SER A 70 -8.62 -5.74 -9.35
C SER A 70 -7.85 -6.30 -8.15
N GLU A 71 -8.24 -7.49 -7.69
CA GLU A 71 -7.62 -8.21 -6.57
C GLU A 71 -6.25 -8.81 -6.93
N GLU A 72 -6.09 -9.20 -8.19
CA GLU A 72 -4.86 -9.81 -8.74
C GLU A 72 -3.91 -8.74 -9.32
N CYS A 73 -4.08 -7.47 -8.92
CA CYS A 73 -3.26 -6.39 -9.44
C CYS A 73 -1.90 -6.32 -8.73
N ASP A 74 -0.83 -6.51 -9.49
CA ASP A 74 0.55 -6.27 -9.01
C ASP A 74 0.87 -4.77 -8.84
N GLY A 75 0.10 -3.90 -9.49
CA GLY A 75 0.20 -2.44 -9.43
C GLY A 75 0.05 -1.81 -10.81
N CYS A 76 -0.85 -0.83 -10.95
CA CYS A 76 -1.08 -0.13 -12.22
C CYS A 76 -0.21 1.12 -12.40
N TRP A 77 0.45 1.57 -11.34
CA TRP A 77 1.14 2.85 -11.30
C TRP A 77 2.60 2.67 -10.96
N TYR A 78 3.40 3.66 -11.34
CA TYR A 78 4.79 3.76 -10.90
C TYR A 78 4.89 3.82 -9.37
N GLU A 79 6.07 3.53 -8.84
CA GLU A 79 6.33 3.56 -7.41
C GLU A 79 5.94 4.91 -6.80
N CYS A 80 4.99 4.86 -5.86
CA CYS A 80 4.52 6.05 -5.18
C CYS A 80 5.69 6.74 -4.43
N PRO A 81 5.96 8.03 -4.66
CA PRO A 81 7.05 8.72 -3.97
C PRO A 81 6.84 8.82 -2.45
N SER A 82 5.59 8.69 -1.97
CA SER A 82 5.25 8.82 -0.55
C SER A 82 5.36 7.51 0.23
N CYS A 83 5.09 6.36 -0.39
CA CYS A 83 5.04 5.07 0.31
C CYS A 83 5.74 3.90 -0.38
N GLY A 84 6.23 4.09 -1.61
CA GLY A 84 6.90 3.08 -2.42
C GLY A 84 5.98 2.05 -3.09
N SER A 85 4.66 2.10 -2.86
CA SER A 85 3.71 1.15 -3.47
C SER A 85 3.41 1.50 -4.94
N THR A 86 3.30 0.48 -5.79
CA THR A 86 2.87 0.55 -7.20
C THR A 86 1.33 0.48 -7.36
N ARG A 87 0.60 0.29 -6.26
CA ARG A 87 -0.87 0.19 -6.23
C ARG A 87 -1.57 1.52 -5.92
N CYS A 88 -0.80 2.57 -5.66
CA CYS A 88 -1.39 3.90 -5.45
C CYS A 88 -1.84 4.48 -6.78
N GLY A 89 -3.00 5.13 -6.83
CA GLY A 89 -3.39 5.97 -7.96
C GLY A 89 -2.68 7.33 -7.99
N PRO A 90 -3.32 8.35 -8.59
CA PRO A 90 -2.81 9.73 -8.61
C PRO A 90 -2.55 10.28 -7.20
N THR A 91 -3.33 9.81 -6.21
CA THR A 91 -3.21 10.17 -4.81
C THR A 91 -2.80 8.94 -4.00
N CYS A 92 -1.73 9.05 -3.23
CA CYS A 92 -1.23 8.00 -2.33
C CYS A 92 -2.35 7.39 -1.48
N ARG A 93 -2.41 6.04 -1.40
CA ARG A 93 -3.41 5.32 -0.59
C ARG A 93 -3.12 5.40 0.91
N ALA A 94 -1.86 5.58 1.33
CA ALA A 94 -1.51 5.59 2.74
C ALA A 94 -2.28 6.69 3.50
N ASN A 95 -3.12 6.26 4.44
CA ASN A 95 -4.01 7.10 5.25
C ASN A 95 -4.98 7.99 4.45
N ARG A 96 -5.31 7.60 3.22
CA ARG A 96 -6.28 8.32 2.39
C ARG A 96 -7.68 8.21 2.99
N LYS A 97 -8.46 9.29 2.93
CA LYS A 97 -9.79 9.39 3.54
C LYS A 97 -10.95 8.94 2.65
N PHE A 98 -10.73 8.82 1.34
CA PHE A 98 -11.77 8.50 0.37
C PHE A 98 -11.40 7.28 -0.46
N PHE A 99 -12.42 6.71 -1.10
CA PHE A 99 -12.33 5.70 -2.14
C PHE A 99 -12.68 6.33 -3.49
N TYR A 100 -12.14 5.80 -4.58
CA TYR A 100 -12.72 6.05 -5.90
C TYR A 100 -14.02 5.25 -6.02
N GLU A 101 -15.04 5.83 -6.61
CA GLU A 101 -16.33 5.16 -6.85
C GLU A 101 -16.22 4.10 -7.96
N GLY A 102 -15.32 4.33 -8.91
CA GLY A 102 -15.12 3.48 -10.07
C GLY A 102 -14.04 4.07 -10.99
N MET A 103 -13.79 3.39 -12.10
CA MET A 103 -12.96 3.88 -13.18
C MET A 103 -13.63 3.62 -14.52
N ASN A 104 -13.39 4.52 -15.48
CA ASN A 104 -13.83 4.37 -16.85
C ASN A 104 -12.60 4.23 -17.74
N HIS A 105 -12.65 3.30 -18.68
CA HIS A 105 -11.58 3.13 -19.66
C HIS A 105 -11.79 4.11 -20.82
N ASP A 106 -10.80 4.96 -21.08
CA ASP A 106 -10.87 5.85 -22.23
C ASP A 106 -10.87 5.04 -23.54
N GLY A 107 -11.73 5.44 -24.47
CA GLY A 107 -11.93 4.74 -25.75
C GLY A 107 -12.61 3.36 -25.68
N LYS A 108 -13.15 2.95 -24.53
CA LYS A 108 -14.00 1.76 -24.40
C LYS A 108 -15.24 2.08 -23.57
N ASP A 109 -16.40 1.55 -23.94
CA ASP A 109 -17.62 1.59 -23.11
C ASP A 109 -17.53 0.58 -21.95
N LEU A 110 -16.42 0.62 -21.21
CA LEU A 110 -16.13 -0.22 -20.06
C LEU A 110 -15.98 0.65 -18.82
N SER A 111 -16.91 0.48 -17.88
CA SER A 111 -16.88 1.09 -16.57
C SER A 111 -16.80 0.02 -15.49
N ILE A 112 -15.92 0.24 -14.50
CA ILE A 112 -15.73 -0.64 -13.36
C ILE A 112 -16.15 0.13 -12.11
N THR A 113 -17.12 -0.41 -11.37
CA THR A 113 -17.57 0.17 -10.09
C THR A 113 -16.81 -0.46 -8.92
N ASN A 114 -16.49 0.34 -7.91
CA ASN A 114 -15.80 -0.11 -6.71
C ASN A 114 -16.72 -0.98 -5.83
N LYS A 115 -16.42 -2.27 -5.79
CA LYS A 115 -17.15 -3.28 -4.99
C LYS A 115 -16.75 -3.28 -3.51
N PHE A 116 -15.72 -2.53 -3.13
CA PHE A 116 -15.12 -2.52 -1.79
C PHE A 116 -15.54 -1.30 -0.96
N LEU A 117 -16.53 -0.54 -1.43
CA LEU A 117 -17.13 0.55 -0.64
C LEU A 117 -17.84 -0.03 0.59
N PRO A 118 -17.68 0.58 1.77
CA PRO A 118 -18.50 0.22 2.93
C PRO A 118 -19.97 0.51 2.62
N LYS A 119 -20.86 -0.44 2.97
CA LYS A 119 -22.32 -0.28 2.87
C LYS A 119 -22.88 0.51 4.03
#